data_AF-A0AAW1M1D9-F1
#
_entry.id   AF-A0AAW1M1D9-F1
#
_cell.length_a   1.000
_cell.length_b   1.000
_cell.length_c   1.000
_cell.angle_alpha   90.00
_cell.angle_beta   90.00
_cell.angle_gamma   90.00
#
_symmetry.space_group_name_H-M   'P 1'
#
loop_
_entity.id
_entity.type
_entity.pdbx_description
1 polymer ?
#
loop_
_entity_poly.entity_id
_entity_poly.type
_entity_poly.pdbx_seq_one_letter_code
_entity_poly.pdbx_strand_id
1 'polypeptide(L)'
;MAFSLKVGSKVEATFPGVWFLFAYYAGSLLFDFEDGEYDVEFENLVEADGSAPRKEVVNANQLRPRPPIVFSSSFSIGDLVEVYVHDGWWVGTVTRVYPYNYYDVVLQVDGEVVFIELSKMRLHQVWDNGRWVIIID
;
A
#
# COMPACT_ATOMS: atom_id res chain seq x y z
N MET A 1 10.83 1.78 -19.96
CA MET A 1 10.05 3.03 -19.96
C MET A 1 9.68 3.30 -18.52
N ALA A 2 10.15 4.41 -17.96
CA ALA A 2 9.87 4.78 -16.58
C ALA A 2 8.40 5.18 -16.44
N PHE A 3 7.79 4.83 -15.32
CA PHE A 3 6.48 5.34 -14.91
C PHE A 3 6.51 6.88 -14.93
N SER A 4 5.53 7.48 -15.60
CA SER A 4 5.34 8.93 -15.60
C SER A 4 4.16 9.26 -14.69
N LEU A 5 4.43 10.01 -13.62
CA LEU A 5 3.40 10.65 -12.82
C LEU A 5 2.73 11.72 -13.70
N LYS A 6 1.41 11.61 -13.88
CA LYS A 6 0.61 12.57 -14.64
C LYS A 6 -0.77 12.64 -14.01
N VAL A 7 -1.46 13.76 -14.17
CA VAL A 7 -2.85 13.90 -13.72
C VAL A 7 -3.71 12.75 -14.24
N GLY A 8 -4.51 12.16 -13.36
CA GLY A 8 -5.33 10.97 -13.59
C GLY A 8 -4.61 9.63 -13.41
N SER A 9 -3.29 9.60 -13.20
CA SER A 9 -2.57 8.35 -12.88
C SER A 9 -3.07 7.75 -11.58
N LYS A 10 -3.35 6.44 -11.61
CA LYS A 10 -3.64 5.63 -10.42
C LYS A 10 -2.34 5.28 -9.71
N VAL A 11 -2.28 5.63 -8.44
CA VAL A 11 -1.09 5.52 -7.58
C VAL A 11 -1.44 4.84 -6.28
N GLU A 12 -0.40 4.46 -5.54
CA GLU A 12 -0.47 4.31 -4.10
C GLU A 12 0.47 5.34 -3.47
N ALA A 13 0.00 6.01 -2.42
CA ALA A 13 0.77 7.01 -1.69
C ALA A 13 0.99 6.59 -0.23
N THR A 14 2.03 7.13 0.38
CA THR A 14 2.32 6.92 1.79
C THR A 14 2.50 8.25 2.52
N PHE A 15 2.13 8.29 3.80
CA PHE A 15 2.15 9.52 4.60
C PHE A 15 3.53 9.77 5.23
N PRO A 16 3.93 11.03 5.43
CA PRO A 16 5.20 11.34 6.08
C PRO A 16 5.21 10.87 7.55
N GLY A 17 6.36 10.40 8.02
CA GLY A 17 6.55 9.86 9.38
C GLY A 17 6.92 8.37 9.37
N VAL A 18 6.88 7.71 10.54
CA VAL A 18 7.27 6.28 10.67
C VAL A 18 6.41 5.36 9.79
N TRP A 19 5.15 5.75 9.58
CA TRP A 19 4.17 5.09 8.71
C TRP A 19 4.58 5.05 7.23
N PHE A 20 5.48 5.95 6.81
CA PHE A 20 6.01 6.06 5.44
C PHE A 20 6.51 4.71 4.88
N LEU A 21 7.04 3.84 5.75
CA LEU A 21 7.65 2.58 5.36
C LEU A 21 6.68 1.39 5.34
N PHE A 22 5.47 1.56 5.90
CA PHE A 22 4.64 0.41 6.26
C PHE A 22 3.21 0.45 5.72
N ALA A 23 2.73 1.57 5.17
CA ALA A 23 1.37 1.69 4.65
C ALA A 23 1.31 2.36 3.27
N TYR A 24 0.43 1.86 2.41
CA TYR A 24 0.18 2.37 1.07
C TYR A 24 -1.32 2.55 0.82
N TYR A 25 -1.73 3.76 0.45
CA TYR A 25 -3.12 4.12 0.25
C TYR A 25 -3.40 4.38 -1.22
N ALA A 26 -4.42 3.73 -1.77
CA ALA A 26 -4.80 3.88 -3.16
C ALA A 26 -5.36 5.29 -3.43
N GLY A 27 -4.88 5.90 -4.50
CA GLY A 27 -5.32 7.24 -4.89
C GLY A 27 -5.17 7.53 -6.38
N SER A 28 -5.49 8.76 -6.75
CA SER A 28 -5.33 9.29 -8.11
C SER A 28 -4.70 10.68 -8.06
N LEU A 29 -3.75 10.96 -8.95
CA LEU A 29 -3.16 12.30 -9.05
C LEU A 29 -4.20 13.28 -9.61
N LEU A 30 -4.48 14.34 -8.86
CA LEU A 30 -5.35 15.44 -9.29
C LEU A 30 -4.57 16.58 -9.94
N PHE A 31 -3.37 16.86 -9.41
CA PHE A 31 -2.57 17.99 -9.85
C PHE A 31 -1.07 17.67 -9.76
N ASP A 32 -0.29 18.23 -10.68
CA ASP A 32 1.18 18.22 -10.67
C ASP A 32 1.64 19.68 -10.50
N PHE A 33 2.37 19.95 -9.42
CA PHE A 33 2.83 21.31 -9.10
C PHE A 33 4.09 21.72 -9.87
N GLU A 34 4.65 20.83 -10.71
CA GLU A 34 5.88 21.03 -11.48
C GLU A 34 7.15 21.27 -10.64
N ASP A 35 7.08 21.01 -9.33
CA ASP A 35 8.17 21.13 -8.36
C ASP A 35 8.54 19.81 -7.67
N GLY A 36 7.88 18.71 -8.06
CA GLY A 36 8.04 17.38 -7.47
C GLY A 36 6.99 17.02 -6.43
N GLU A 37 6.05 17.92 -6.14
CA GLU A 37 4.87 17.66 -5.34
C GLU A 37 3.63 17.39 -6.21
N TYR A 38 2.69 16.61 -5.66
CA TYR A 38 1.46 16.20 -6.33
C TYR A 38 0.29 16.26 -5.36
N ASP A 39 -0.86 16.73 -5.84
CA ASP A 39 -2.13 16.60 -5.11
C ASP A 39 -2.76 15.23 -5.42
N VAL A 40 -3.10 14.48 -4.38
CA VAL A 40 -3.64 13.12 -4.49
C VAL A 40 -4.98 13.04 -3.81
N GLU A 41 -5.99 12.57 -4.54
CA GLU A 41 -7.27 12.17 -3.97
C GLU A 41 -7.25 10.68 -3.67
N PHE A 42 -7.50 10.33 -2.40
CA PHE A 42 -7.52 8.95 -1.95
C PHE A 42 -8.88 8.29 -2.24
N GLU A 43 -8.85 7.01 -2.61
CA GLU A 43 -10.07 6.28 -3.00
C GLU A 43 -10.95 5.91 -1.80
N ASN A 44 -10.33 5.52 -0.69
CA ASN A 44 -11.04 4.96 0.47
C ASN A 44 -10.84 5.78 1.75
N LEU A 45 -10.01 6.82 1.72
CA LEU A 45 -9.85 7.75 2.85
C LEU A 45 -10.81 8.92 2.69
N VAL A 46 -11.37 9.36 3.82
CA VAL A 46 -12.23 10.53 3.91
C VAL A 46 -11.63 11.55 4.87
N GLU A 47 -12.07 12.80 4.73
CA GLU A 47 -11.78 13.85 5.72
C GLU A 47 -12.33 13.47 7.11
N ALA A 48 -11.83 14.13 8.15
CA ALA A 48 -12.20 13.82 9.53
C ALA A 48 -13.70 13.98 9.83
N ASP A 49 -14.39 14.82 9.07
CA ASP A 49 -15.84 15.03 9.15
C ASP A 49 -16.64 14.09 8.23
N GLY A 50 -15.97 13.25 7.46
CA GLY A 50 -16.56 12.30 6.52
C GLY A 50 -17.24 12.95 5.30
N SER A 51 -17.04 14.24 5.06
CA SER A 51 -17.78 15.00 4.05
C SER A 51 -17.33 14.75 2.61
N ALA A 52 -16.06 14.39 2.42
CA ALA A 52 -15.43 14.25 1.12
C ALA A 52 -14.28 13.23 1.14
N PRO A 53 -13.87 12.70 -0.03
CA PRO A 53 -12.62 11.97 -0.18
C PRO A 53 -11.44 12.83 0.28
N ARG A 54 -10.51 12.21 1.01
CA ARG A 54 -9.34 12.90 1.55
C ARG A 54 -8.40 13.30 0.41
N LYS A 55 -7.83 14.50 0.52
CA LYS A 55 -6.80 15.01 -0.41
C LYS A 55 -5.55 15.44 0.34
N GLU A 56 -4.39 15.11 -0.20
CA GLU A 56 -3.11 15.50 0.40
C GLU A 56 -2.09 15.83 -0.68
N VAL A 57 -1.25 16.82 -0.38
CA VAL A 57 -0.05 17.12 -1.16
C VAL A 57 1.07 16.19 -0.69
N VAL A 58 1.65 15.44 -1.63
CA VAL A 58 2.72 14.48 -1.36
C VAL A 58 3.87 14.64 -2.35
N ASN A 59 5.08 14.27 -1.91
CA ASN A 59 6.26 14.28 -2.74
C ASN A 59 6.30 13.08 -3.69
N ALA A 60 7.02 13.22 -4.81
CA ALA A 60 7.24 12.13 -5.78
C ALA A 60 7.78 10.84 -5.15
N ASN A 61 8.61 10.93 -4.11
CA ASN A 61 9.18 9.77 -3.40
C ASN A 61 8.20 9.08 -2.45
N GLN A 62 7.05 9.68 -2.18
CA GLN A 62 5.94 9.09 -1.43
C GLN A 62 4.93 8.40 -2.34
N LEU A 63 5.18 8.41 -3.65
CA LEU A 63 4.31 7.85 -4.65
C LEU A 63 4.94 6.63 -5.31
N ARG A 64 4.10 5.62 -5.53
CA ARG A 64 4.39 4.52 -6.43
C ARG A 64 3.21 4.33 -7.39
N PRO A 65 3.44 3.74 -8.58
CA PRO A 65 2.34 3.22 -9.38
C PRO A 65 1.47 2.26 -8.56
N ARG A 66 0.34 1.81 -9.09
CA ARG A 66 -0.27 0.59 -8.54
C ARG A 66 0.61 -0.62 -8.83
N PRO A 67 0.84 -1.49 -7.83
CA PRO A 67 1.56 -2.72 -8.08
C PRO A 67 0.78 -3.59 -9.08
N PRO A 68 1.47 -4.36 -9.93
CA PRO A 68 0.83 -5.37 -10.74
C PRO A 68 0.15 -6.39 -9.82
N ILE A 69 -0.96 -6.94 -10.30
CA ILE A 69 -1.65 -8.02 -9.59
C ILE A 69 -0.81 -9.28 -9.76
N VAL A 70 -0.27 -9.77 -8.64
CA VAL A 70 0.42 -11.06 -8.57
C VAL A 70 -0.40 -11.96 -7.67
N PHE A 71 -0.95 -13.03 -8.25
CA PHE A 71 -1.77 -13.98 -7.52
C PHE A 71 -0.89 -14.92 -6.71
N SER A 72 -1.17 -15.04 -5.41
CA SER A 72 -0.68 -16.13 -4.58
C SER A 72 -1.84 -16.99 -4.14
N SER A 73 -1.71 -18.31 -4.22
CA SER A 73 -2.74 -19.25 -3.75
C SER A 73 -2.69 -19.49 -2.24
N SER A 74 -1.58 -19.15 -1.59
CA SER A 74 -1.37 -19.33 -0.15
C SER A 74 -0.14 -18.54 0.31
N PHE A 75 -0.04 -18.28 1.61
CA PHE A 75 1.17 -17.77 2.26
C PHE A 75 1.67 -18.76 3.32
N SER A 76 2.96 -18.71 3.61
CA SER A 76 3.62 -19.51 4.65
C SER A 76 3.98 -18.64 5.84
N ILE A 77 4.22 -19.27 7.00
CA ILE A 77 4.78 -18.57 8.16
C ILE A 77 6.18 -18.06 7.78
N GLY A 78 6.44 -16.78 8.06
CA GLY A 78 7.65 -16.06 7.64
C GLY A 78 7.35 -15.04 6.55
N ASP A 79 6.51 -15.40 5.57
CA ASP A 79 6.27 -14.60 4.38
C ASP A 79 6.01 -13.12 4.71
N LEU A 80 6.77 -12.24 4.05
CA LEU A 80 6.54 -10.82 4.04
C LEU A 80 5.42 -10.46 3.05
N VAL A 81 4.33 -9.89 3.59
CA VAL A 81 3.10 -9.60 2.85
C VAL A 81 2.65 -8.16 3.03
N GLU A 82 1.73 -7.73 2.19
CA GLU A 82 0.91 -6.55 2.43
C GLU A 82 -0.54 -6.98 2.68
N VAL A 83 -1.16 -6.46 3.74
CA VAL A 83 -2.53 -6.78 4.16
C VAL A 83 -3.43 -5.55 4.08
N TYR A 84 -4.66 -5.72 3.60
CA TYR A 84 -5.60 -4.62 3.43
C TYR A 84 -6.41 -4.38 4.72
N VAL A 85 -6.01 -3.38 5.50
CA VAL A 85 -6.65 -2.95 6.75
C VAL A 85 -6.63 -1.43 6.84
N HIS A 86 -7.56 -0.81 7.57
CA HIS A 86 -7.65 0.65 7.72
C HIS A 86 -7.55 1.41 6.39
N ASP A 87 -8.23 0.91 5.36
CA ASP A 87 -8.32 1.51 4.02
C ASP A 87 -6.99 1.63 3.24
N GLY A 88 -5.95 0.92 3.70
CA GLY A 88 -4.64 0.87 3.08
C GLY A 88 -4.04 -0.54 3.06
N TRP A 89 -2.92 -0.67 2.35
CA TRP A 89 -2.10 -1.88 2.32
C TRP A 89 -0.93 -1.74 3.29
N TRP A 90 -0.90 -2.64 4.28
CA TRP A 90 0.04 -2.58 5.39
C TRP A 90 1.05 -3.71 5.34
N VAL A 91 2.34 -3.40 5.48
CA VAL A 91 3.42 -4.38 5.48
C VAL A 91 3.37 -5.19 6.78
N GLY A 92 3.40 -6.52 6.66
CA GLY A 92 3.35 -7.44 7.79
C GLY A 92 3.99 -8.78 7.49
N THR A 93 4.21 -9.57 8.53
CA THR A 93 4.78 -10.91 8.44
C THR A 93 3.76 -11.95 8.89
N VAL A 94 3.57 -12.99 8.09
CA VAL A 94 2.69 -14.11 8.45
C VAL A 94 3.29 -14.88 9.62
N THR A 95 2.53 -15.02 10.71
CA THR A 95 2.97 -15.74 11.91
C THR A 95 2.19 -17.02 12.17
N ARG A 96 0.97 -17.13 11.64
CA ARG A 96 0.17 -18.35 11.69
C ARG A 96 -0.66 -18.53 10.42
N VAL A 97 -0.86 -19.78 10.03
CA VAL A 97 -1.70 -20.20 8.91
C VAL A 97 -2.84 -21.05 9.46
N TYR A 98 -4.08 -20.75 9.07
CA TYR A 98 -5.28 -21.45 9.48
C TYR A 98 -5.98 -22.14 8.29
N PRO A 99 -6.86 -23.12 8.55
CA PRO A 99 -7.77 -23.65 7.53
C PRO A 99 -8.61 -22.55 6.88
N TYR A 100 -9.15 -22.84 5.69
CA TYR A 100 -10.03 -21.93 4.93
C TYR A 100 -9.42 -20.57 4.58
N ASN A 101 -8.09 -20.53 4.37
CA ASN A 101 -7.35 -19.37 3.88
C ASN A 101 -7.36 -18.14 4.82
N TYR A 102 -7.23 -18.38 6.12
CA TYR A 102 -7.05 -17.34 7.13
C TYR A 102 -5.65 -17.36 7.74
N TYR A 103 -5.17 -16.21 8.20
CA TYR A 103 -3.81 -15.99 8.67
C TYR A 103 -3.78 -15.03 9.87
N ASP A 104 -2.81 -15.22 10.77
CA ASP A 104 -2.36 -14.14 11.66
C ASP A 104 -1.16 -13.47 11.01
N VAL A 105 -1.22 -12.14 10.87
CA VAL A 105 -0.13 -11.32 10.34
C VAL A 105 0.26 -10.29 11.40
N VAL A 106 1.54 -10.21 11.72
CA VAL A 106 2.08 -9.15 12.59
C VAL A 106 2.46 -7.96 11.69
N LEU A 107 1.82 -6.81 11.91
CA LEU A 107 2.14 -5.56 11.20
C LEU A 107 3.53 -5.07 11.62
N GLN A 108 4.35 -4.70 10.63
CA GLN A 108 5.73 -4.26 10.88
C GLN A 108 5.82 -2.89 11.56
N VAL A 109 4.74 -2.11 11.52
CA VAL A 109 4.73 -0.73 12.01
C VAL A 109 4.74 -0.62 13.54
N ASP A 110 3.97 -1.47 14.22
CA ASP A 110 3.75 -1.41 15.67
C ASP A 110 3.63 -2.80 16.33
N GLY A 111 3.69 -3.87 15.55
CA GLY A 111 3.56 -5.24 16.04
C GLY A 111 2.12 -5.69 16.28
N GLU A 112 1.11 -4.93 15.86
CA GLU A 112 -0.29 -5.37 15.92
C GLU A 112 -0.48 -6.69 15.16
N VAL A 113 -1.23 -7.62 15.74
CA VAL A 113 -1.61 -8.87 15.09
C VAL A 113 -2.98 -8.71 14.46
N VAL A 114 -3.08 -8.89 13.15
CA VAL A 114 -4.35 -8.90 12.42
C VAL A 114 -4.70 -10.31 11.96
N PHE A 115 -5.94 -10.72 12.21
CA PHE A 115 -6.53 -11.96 11.68
C PHE A 115 -7.21 -11.64 10.34
N ILE A 116 -6.72 -12.22 9.25
CA ILE A 116 -7.13 -11.80 7.90
C ILE A 116 -7.26 -12.96 6.92
N GLU A 117 -8.16 -12.81 5.94
CA GLU A 117 -8.37 -13.76 4.85
C GLU A 117 -7.42 -13.50 3.67
N LEU A 118 -7.11 -14.55 2.89
CA LEU A 118 -6.23 -14.48 1.72
C LEU A 118 -6.63 -13.40 0.70
N SER A 119 -7.92 -13.14 0.52
CA SER A 119 -8.42 -12.17 -0.48
C SER A 119 -8.02 -10.73 -0.17
N LYS A 120 -7.63 -10.44 1.08
CA LYS A 120 -7.15 -9.15 1.56
C LYS A 120 -5.63 -9.12 1.75
N MET A 121 -4.91 -10.07 1.18
CA MET A 121 -3.46 -10.18 1.26
C MET A 121 -2.86 -10.10 -0.14
N ARG A 122 -1.63 -9.58 -0.24
CA ARG A 122 -0.82 -9.63 -1.45
C ARG A 122 0.66 -9.76 -1.10
N LEU A 123 1.47 -10.21 -2.05
CA LEU A 123 2.93 -10.20 -1.91
C LEU A 123 3.43 -8.77 -1.68
N HIS A 124 4.36 -8.61 -0.74
CA HIS A 124 5.02 -7.32 -0.58
C HIS A 124 5.87 -7.01 -1.81
N GLN A 125 5.63 -5.83 -2.38
CA GLN A 125 6.31 -5.36 -3.57
C GLN A 125 6.86 -3.95 -3.33
N VAL A 126 8.09 -3.70 -3.75
CA VAL A 126 8.70 -2.38 -3.71
C VAL A 126 8.85 -1.82 -5.12
N TRP A 127 8.66 -0.50 -5.24
CA TRP A 127 8.93 0.23 -6.47
C TRP A 127 10.35 0.79 -6.40
N ASP A 128 11.27 0.15 -7.12
CA ASP A 128 12.69 0.52 -7.13
C ASP A 128 13.15 0.78 -8.57
N ASN A 129 13.80 1.92 -8.80
CA ASN A 129 14.42 2.27 -10.09
C ASN A 129 13.50 2.06 -11.31
N GLY A 130 12.22 2.38 -11.17
CA GLY A 130 11.26 2.29 -12.27
C GLY A 130 10.71 0.88 -12.55
N ARG A 131 10.87 -0.06 -11.62
CA ARG A 131 10.35 -1.44 -11.72
C ARG A 131 9.78 -1.92 -10.38
N TRP A 132 8.83 -2.86 -10.48
CA TRP A 132 8.34 -3.60 -9.33
C TRP A 132 9.27 -4.75 -9.00
N VAL A 133 9.60 -4.89 -7.73
CA VAL A 133 10.39 -6.00 -7.18
C VAL A 133 9.56 -6.66 -6.09
N ILE A 134 9.31 -7.95 -6.23
CA ILE A 134 8.71 -8.76 -5.17
C ILE A 134 9.80 -9.03 -4.14
N ILE A 135 9.50 -8.76 -2.87
CA ILE A 135 10.38 -9.14 -1.77
C ILE A 135 9.94 -10.53 -1.31
N ILE A 136 10.86 -11.49 -1.47
CA ILE A 136 10.76 -12.84 -0.91
C ILE A 136 11.85 -12.93 0.16
N ASP A 137 11.47 -13.32 1.37
CA ASP A 137 12.39 -13.59 2.47
C ASP A 137 12.92 -15.03 2.48
#